data_AF-A0A2X2T3T4-F1
#
_entry.id   AF-A0A2X2T3T4-F1
#
_cell.length_a   1.000
_cell.length_b   1.000
_cell.length_c   1.000
_cell.angle_alpha   90.00
_cell.angle_beta   90.00
_cell.angle_gamma   90.00
#
_symmetry.space_group_name_H-M   'P 1'
#
loop_
_entity.id
_entity.type
_entity.pdbx_description
1 polymer ?
#
loop_
_entity_poly.entity_id
_entity_poly.type
_entity_poly.pdbx_seq_one_letter_code
_entity_poly.pdbx_strand_id
1 'polypeptide(L)' 'MGDNLEADLGQVFNISGNLSAIPFEQVRAIGEAVRRCVKVGRVIAFGGLLESKRTADRRR' A
#
# COMPACT_ATOMS: atom_id res chain seq x y z
N MET A 1 26.27 12.66 0.06
CA MET A 1 25.64 12.10 -1.15
C MET A 1 24.68 11.02 -0.68
N GLY A 2 23.38 11.22 -0.87
CA GLY A 2 22.34 10.37 -0.29
C GLY A 2 22.38 8.98 -0.90
N ASP A 3 22.98 8.05 -0.16
CA ASP A 3 22.81 6.61 -0.32
C ASP A 3 21.34 6.28 -0.09
N ASN A 4 20.58 6.27 -1.17
CA ASN A 4 19.26 5.68 -1.21
C ASN A 4 19.39 4.43 -2.09
N LEU A 5 20.14 3.43 -1.61
CA LEU A 5 20.30 2.13 -2.28
C LEU A 5 18.94 1.42 -2.52
N GLU A 6 17.85 1.94 -1.96
CA GLU A 6 16.47 1.46 -2.13
C GLU A 6 15.67 2.24 -3.18
N ALA A 7 16.24 3.27 -3.81
CA ALA A 7 15.58 4.12 -4.82
C ALA A 7 15.79 3.69 -6.27
N ASP A 8 16.41 2.52 -6.51
CA ASP A 8 16.30 1.89 -7.82
C ASP A 8 14.81 1.63 -8.10
N LEU A 9 14.34 2.12 -9.25
CA LEU A 9 12.97 1.97 -9.71
C LEU A 9 12.57 0.49 -9.64
N GLY A 10 11.63 0.17 -8.76
CA GLY A 10 11.12 -1.19 -8.57
C GLY A 10 11.75 -1.99 -7.42
N GLN A 11 12.47 -1.40 -6.47
CA GLN A 11 12.98 -2.13 -5.30
C GLN A 11 11.97 -2.35 -4.17
N VAL A 12 10.84 -1.63 -4.17
CA VAL A 12 9.81 -1.73 -3.11
C VAL A 12 8.39 -1.68 -3.69
N PHE A 13 7.55 -2.62 -3.27
CA PHE A 13 6.10 -2.56 -3.51
C PHE A 13 5.35 -2.16 -2.23
N ASN A 14 4.52 -1.14 -2.35
CA ASN A 14 3.66 -0.65 -1.27
C ASN A 14 2.23 -1.13 -1.49
N ILE A 15 1.69 -1.86 -0.51
CA ILE A 15 0.32 -2.34 -0.49
C ILE A 15 -0.43 -1.50 0.54
N SER A 16 -1.34 -0.64 0.07
CA SER A 16 -2.16 0.21 0.92
C SER A 16 -3.60 -0.28 0.93
N GLY A 17 -4.22 -0.39 2.10
CA GLY A 17 -5.61 -0.79 2.28
C GLY A 17 -6.45 0.21 3.07
N ASN A 18 -7.72 0.32 2.73
CA ASN A 18 -8.70 1.01 3.57
C ASN A 18 -9.17 0.07 4.70
N LEU A 19 -8.72 0.36 5.92
CA LEU A 19 -9.00 -0.47 7.09
C LEU A 19 -10.45 -0.33 7.58
N SER A 20 -11.20 0.65 7.08
CA SER A 20 -12.65 0.75 7.31
C SER A 20 -13.44 -0.28 6.49
N ALA A 21 -12.84 -0.86 5.45
CA ALA A 21 -13.50 -1.79 4.53
C ALA A 21 -13.02 -3.24 4.69
N ILE A 22 -11.72 -3.44 4.95
CA ILE A 22 -11.12 -4.75 5.17
C ILE A 22 -10.17 -4.73 6.37
N PRO A 23 -10.05 -5.82 7.15
CA PRO A 23 -9.10 -5.90 8.24
C PRO A 23 -7.66 -5.94 7.71
N PHE A 24 -6.69 -5.54 8.55
CA PHE A 24 -5.28 -5.49 8.17
C PHE A 24 -4.73 -6.85 7.71
N GLU A 25 -5.25 -7.95 8.26
CA GLU A 25 -4.90 -9.32 7.89
C GLU A 25 -5.14 -9.60 6.41
N GLN A 26 -6.19 -9.02 5.80
CA GLN A 26 -6.42 -9.14 4.36
C GLN A 26 -5.40 -8.32 3.56
N VAL A 27 -5.07 -7.10 4.00
CA VAL A 27 -4.03 -6.26 3.38
C VAL A 27 -2.67 -6.99 3.42
N ARG A 28 -2.35 -7.62 4.55
CA ARG A 28 -1.16 -8.44 4.76
C ARG A 28 -1.15 -9.66 3.82
N ALA A 29 -2.27 -10.37 3.68
CA ALA A 29 -2.38 -11.53 2.79
C ALA A 29 -2.14 -11.16 1.32
N ILE A 30 -2.61 -9.98 0.89
CA ILE A 30 -2.29 -9.43 -0.44
C ILE A 30 -0.79 -9.16 -0.56
N GLY A 31 -0.18 -8.55 0.46
CA GLY A 31 1.27 -8.36 0.52
C GLY A 31 2.06 -9.66 0.39
N GLU A 32 1.64 -10.73 1.07
CA GLU A 32 2.25 -12.05 0.95
C GLU A 32 2.10 -12.64 -0.46
N ALA A 33 0.95 -12.44 -1.10
CA ALA A 33 0.74 -12.87 -2.48
C ALA A 33 1.67 -12.15 -3.45
N VAL A 34 1.78 -10.82 -3.34
CA VAL A 34 2.69 -10.02 -4.17
C VAL A 34 4.15 -10.43 -3.93
N ARG A 35 4.55 -10.66 -2.67
CA ARG A 35 5.90 -11.10 -2.30
C ARG A 35 6.31 -12.38 -3.02
N ARG A 36 5.40 -13.34 -3.22
CA ARG A 36 5.69 -14.58 -3.95
C ARG A 36 5.93 -14.37 -5.45
N CYS A 37 5.47 -13.26 -6.01
CA CYS A 37 5.55 -12.97 -7.44
C CYS A 37 6.72 -12.07 -7.84
N VAL A 38 7.36 -11.40 -6.86
CA VAL A 38 8.36 -10.36 -7.13
C VAL A 38 9.71 -10.69 -6.49
N LYS A 39 10.81 -10.17 -7.05
CA LYS A 39 12.18 -10.33 -6.52
C LYS A 39 12.78 -9.03 -5.96
N VAL A 40 11.93 -8.12 -5.49
CA VAL A 40 12.36 -6.81 -4.98
C VAL A 40 12.82 -6.89 -3.52
N GLY A 41 13.47 -5.85 -3.03
CA GLY A 41 13.94 -5.77 -1.63
C GLY A 41 12.81 -5.85 -0.61
N ARG A 42 11.70 -5.12 -0.81
CA ARG A 42 10.61 -5.05 0.19
C ARG A 42 9.20 -5.05 -0.42
N VAL A 43 8.28 -5.67 0.30
CA VAL A 43 6.83 -5.53 0.09
C VAL A 43 6.25 -5.07 1.42
N ILE A 44 5.69 -3.86 1.47
CA ILE A 44 5.23 -3.23 2.71
C ILE A 44 3.71 -3.11 2.66
N ALA A 45 3.03 -3.79 3.58
CA ALA A 45 1.59 -3.68 3.76
C ALA A 45 1.28 -2.66 4.86
N PHE A 46 0.44 -1.68 4.55
CA PHE A 46 -0.05 -0.67 5.49
C PHE A 46 -1.47 -0.25 5.14
N GLY A 47 -2.12 0.53 6.00
CA GLY A 47 -3.47 1.00 5.74
C GLY A 47 -3.89 2.09 6.69
N GLY A 48 -4.98 2.76 6.34
CA GLY A 48 -5.58 3.83 7.12
C GLY A 48 -7.10 3.65 7.23
N LEU A 49 -7.68 4.22 8.27
CA LEU A 49 -9.13 4.30 8.43
C LEU A 49 -9.63 5.50 7.62
N LEU A 50 -10.31 5.22 6.50
CA LEU A 50 -10.99 6.26 5.74
C LEU A 50 -12.42 6.36 6.22
N GLU A 51 -12.80 7.55 6.67
CA GLU A 51 -14.20 7.88 6.90
C GLU A 51 -14.88 8.06 5.55
N SER A 52 -16.06 7.48 5.37
CA SER A 52 -16.84 7.63 4.13
C SER A 52 -17.31 9.08 4.02
N LYS A 53 -16.52 9.95 3.40
CA LYS A 53 -16.99 11.28 3.03
C LYS A 53 -18.08 11.08 1.98
N ARG A 54 -19.34 11.31 2.36
CA ARG A 54 -20.42 11.60 1.40
C ARG A 54 -19.95 12.82 0.63
N THR A 55 -19.51 12.61 -0.61
CA THR A 55 -18.94 13.64 -1.46
C THR A 55 -19.95 14.79 -1.55
N ALA A 56 -19.59 15.95 -1.00
CA ALA A 56 -20.26 17.18 -1.38
C ALA A 56 -19.87 17.45 -2.83
N ASP A 57 -20.86 17.35 -3.70
CA ASP A 57 -20.87 17.84 -5.07
C ASP A 57 -20.16 19.21 -5.13
N ARG A 58 -18.96 19.22 -5.70
CA ARG A 58 -18.29 20.46 -6.10
C ARG A 58 -18.12 20.43 -7.61
N ARG A 59 -19.23 20.67 -8.30
CA ARG A 59 -19.21 21.45 -9.54
C ARG A 59 -18.81 22.88 -9.18
N ARG A 60 -17.59 23.29 -9.56
CA ARG A 60 -17.28 24.62 -10.08
C ARG A 60 -16.03 24.52 -10.94
#